data_AF-A0A0G3CHY6-F1
#
_entry.id   AF-A0A0G3CHY6-F1
#
_cell.length_a   1.000
_cell.length_b   1.000
_cell.length_c   1.000
_cell.angle_alpha   90.00
_cell.angle_beta   90.00
_cell.angle_gamma   90.00
#
_symmetry.space_group_name_H-M   'P 1'
#
loop_
_entity.id
_entity.type
_entity.pdbx_description
1 polymer ?
#
loop_
_entity_poly.entity_id
_entity_poly.type
_entity_poly.pdbx_seq_one_letter_code
_entity_poly.pdbx_strand_id
1 'polypeptide(L)'
;MSEELPKVLKDAGLDLLSCMQCGICTGSCPSGRHTGLNTRRILRDARKNRVSVLSDDALWLCTTCYTCQERCPREIPITDAILELRRLAVKEGFMLPEHRKVSEMVMEFGHSVPLDEETKKKREELGLDPIPETVQKYPEALQEVRTLLKVCKFDELTAEK
;
A
#
# COMPACT_ATOMS: atom_id res chain seq x y z
N MET A 1 -4.80 -6.85 -17.64
CA MET A 1 -5.13 -5.83 -18.68
C MET A 1 -6.61 -5.55 -18.97
N SER A 2 -7.60 -6.35 -18.54
CA SER A 2 -9.01 -6.24 -19.00
C SER A 2 -10.03 -5.62 -18.03
N GLU A 3 -9.60 -5.12 -16.87
CA GLU A 3 -10.52 -4.54 -15.89
C GLU A 3 -10.66 -3.02 -16.11
N GLU A 4 -11.90 -2.56 -16.33
CA GLU A 4 -12.20 -1.13 -16.38
C GLU A 4 -11.96 -0.49 -15.00
N LEU A 5 -10.91 0.32 -14.86
CA LEU A 5 -10.55 0.97 -13.60
C LEU A 5 -11.75 1.68 -12.93
N PRO A 6 -12.60 2.45 -13.64
CA PRO A 6 -13.75 3.09 -13.01
C PRO A 6 -14.74 2.11 -12.40
N LYS A 7 -14.94 0.95 -13.06
CA LYS A 7 -15.85 -0.08 -12.58
C LYS A 7 -15.29 -0.75 -11.33
N VAL A 8 -14.02 -1.18 -11.37
CA VAL A 8 -13.37 -1.82 -10.22
C VAL A 8 -13.35 -0.90 -9.00
N LEU A 9 -12.99 0.37 -9.20
CA LEU A 9 -13.01 1.36 -8.12
C LEU A 9 -14.43 1.55 -7.56
N LYS A 10 -15.45 1.63 -8.42
CA LYS A 10 -16.84 1.74 -7.98
C LYS A 10 -17.32 0.52 -7.21
N ASP A 11 -16.96 -0.69 -7.66
CA ASP A 11 -17.31 -1.95 -6.98
C ASP A 11 -16.62 -2.05 -5.60
N ALA A 12 -15.46 -1.39 -5.43
CA ALA A 12 -14.78 -1.21 -4.15
C ALA A 12 -15.34 -0.05 -3.29
N GLY A 13 -16.42 0.61 -3.72
CA GLY A 13 -17.03 1.75 -3.01
C GLY A 13 -16.34 3.10 -3.25
N LEU A 14 -15.44 3.19 -4.24
CA LEU A 14 -14.58 4.35 -4.52
C LEU A 14 -15.05 5.07 -5.80
N ASP A 15 -16.24 5.68 -5.75
CA ASP A 15 -16.82 6.36 -6.93
C ASP A 15 -16.10 7.68 -7.26
N LEU A 16 -15.26 7.65 -8.30
CA LEU A 16 -14.53 8.82 -8.79
C LEU A 16 -15.35 9.72 -9.73
N LEU A 17 -16.57 9.35 -10.13
CA LEU A 17 -17.39 10.14 -11.04
C LEU A 17 -17.81 11.49 -10.44
N SER A 18 -17.94 11.56 -9.12
CA SER A 18 -18.22 12.78 -8.36
C SER A 18 -17.07 13.81 -8.37
N CYS A 19 -15.87 13.41 -8.84
CA CYS A 19 -14.69 14.26 -8.93
C CYS A 19 -14.87 15.40 -9.93
N MET A 20 -14.95 16.63 -9.42
CA MET A 20 -15.01 17.86 -10.20
C MET A 20 -13.64 18.41 -10.64
N GLN A 21 -12.55 17.67 -10.40
CA GLN A 21 -11.20 18.05 -10.83
C GLN A 21 -10.70 19.42 -10.31
N CYS A 22 -11.14 19.85 -9.12
CA CYS A 22 -10.79 21.15 -8.53
C CYS A 22 -9.29 21.31 -8.18
N GLY A 23 -8.58 20.21 -7.91
CA GLY A 23 -7.12 20.23 -7.64
C GLY A 23 -6.70 20.51 -6.20
N ILE A 24 -7.65 20.65 -5.27
CA ILE A 24 -7.34 20.79 -3.82
C ILE A 24 -6.44 19.66 -3.32
N CYS A 25 -6.66 18.44 -3.81
CA CYS A 25 -5.84 17.28 -3.49
C CYS A 25 -4.36 17.47 -3.87
N THR A 26 -4.09 17.95 -5.08
CA THR A 26 -2.73 18.24 -5.55
C THR A 26 -2.13 19.41 -4.77
N GLY A 27 -2.87 20.49 -4.55
CA GLY A 27 -2.39 21.66 -3.80
C GLY A 27 -2.11 21.36 -2.33
N SER A 28 -2.82 20.41 -1.74
CA SER A 28 -2.61 19.99 -0.35
C SER A 28 -1.52 18.94 -0.18
N CYS A 29 -1.14 18.23 -1.25
CA CYS A 29 -0.22 17.10 -1.20
C CYS A 29 1.19 17.57 -0.75
N PRO A 30 1.77 17.02 0.32
CA PRO A 30 3.15 17.34 0.70
C PRO A 30 4.15 16.80 -0.32
N SER A 31 4.01 15.54 -0.76
CA SER A 31 4.91 14.94 -1.76
C SER A 31 4.84 15.68 -3.11
N GLY A 32 3.66 16.12 -3.53
CA GLY A 32 3.46 16.83 -4.80
C GLY A 32 4.17 18.19 -4.88
N ARG A 33 4.59 18.78 -3.75
CA ARG A 33 5.38 20.02 -3.73
C ARG A 33 6.85 19.81 -4.09
N HIS A 34 7.33 18.57 -3.97
CA HIS A 34 8.75 18.24 -4.11
C HIS A 34 9.00 17.18 -5.21
N THR A 35 7.96 16.67 -5.85
CA THR A 35 8.04 15.53 -6.79
C THR A 35 7.06 15.69 -7.96
N GLY A 36 7.06 14.71 -8.88
CA GLY A 36 6.11 14.65 -9.99
C GLY A 36 4.70 14.17 -9.63
N LEU A 37 4.40 13.91 -8.35
CA LEU A 37 3.07 13.44 -7.93
C LEU A 37 2.01 14.51 -8.14
N ASN A 38 1.03 14.19 -9.00
CA ASN A 38 -0.17 14.98 -9.18
C ASN A 38 -1.41 14.14 -8.88
N THR A 39 -1.93 14.25 -7.65
CA THR A 39 -3.09 13.47 -7.19
C THR A 39 -4.33 13.67 -8.06
N ARG A 40 -4.61 14.91 -8.51
CA ARG A 40 -5.70 15.20 -9.44
C ARG A 40 -5.54 14.45 -10.76
N ARG A 41 -4.32 14.38 -11.30
CA ARG A 41 -4.00 13.64 -12.53
C ARG A 41 -4.29 12.15 -12.36
N ILE A 42 -3.82 11.55 -11.27
CA ILE A 42 -4.05 10.12 -10.97
C ILE A 42 -5.55 9.80 -10.97
N LEU A 43 -6.35 10.57 -10.23
CA LEU A 43 -7.81 10.36 -10.17
C LEU A 43 -8.48 10.56 -11.53
N ARG A 44 -8.05 11.55 -12.31
CA ARG A 44 -8.56 11.80 -13.67
C ARG A 44 -8.30 10.61 -14.57
N ASP A 45 -7.08 10.10 -14.54
CA ASP A 45 -6.62 9.05 -15.43
C ASP A 45 -7.28 7.71 -15.05
N ALA A 46 -7.41 7.40 -13.75
CA ALA A 46 -8.21 6.29 -13.27
C ALA A 46 -9.69 6.39 -13.70
N ARG A 47 -10.34 7.55 -13.49
CA ARG A 47 -11.72 7.80 -13.92
C ARG A 47 -11.91 7.66 -15.44
N LYS A 48 -10.90 8.01 -16.24
CA LYS A 48 -10.92 7.89 -17.72
C LYS A 48 -10.45 6.53 -18.23
N ASN A 49 -10.32 5.54 -17.34
CA ASN A 49 -9.82 4.21 -17.66
C ASN A 49 -8.45 4.21 -18.35
N ARG A 50 -7.57 5.14 -18.00
CA ARG A 50 -6.20 5.18 -18.52
C ARG A 50 -5.31 4.27 -17.68
N VAL A 51 -5.18 3.03 -18.12
CA VAL A 51 -4.47 1.95 -17.42
C VAL A 51 -2.98 2.26 -17.16
N SER A 52 -2.38 3.16 -17.94
CA SER A 52 -1.00 3.63 -17.73
C SER A 52 -0.75 4.24 -16.34
N VAL A 53 -1.81 4.61 -15.59
CA VAL A 53 -1.68 5.06 -14.21
C VAL A 53 -1.15 3.97 -13.27
N LEU A 54 -1.35 2.68 -13.61
CA LEU A 54 -0.88 1.56 -12.79
C LEU A 54 0.64 1.38 -12.85
N SER A 55 1.27 1.77 -13.95
CA SER A 55 2.72 1.72 -14.14
C SER A 55 3.41 3.06 -13.91
N ASP A 56 2.69 4.06 -13.39
CA ASP A 56 3.23 5.40 -13.12
C ASP A 56 3.93 5.41 -11.75
N ASP A 57 5.24 5.59 -11.71
CA ASP A 57 6.03 5.65 -10.48
C ASP A 57 5.52 6.70 -9.49
N ALA A 58 4.88 7.78 -9.99
CA ALA A 58 4.29 8.79 -9.13
C ALA A 58 3.20 8.22 -8.21
N LEU A 59 2.53 7.14 -8.59
CA LEU A 59 1.54 6.44 -7.77
C LEU A 59 2.12 6.04 -6.40
N TRP A 60 3.41 5.67 -6.36
CA TRP A 60 4.12 5.23 -5.16
C TRP A 60 4.60 6.38 -4.27
N LEU A 61 4.58 7.63 -4.74
CA LEU A 61 5.04 8.80 -3.98
C LEU A 61 4.01 9.34 -2.97
N CYS A 62 2.78 8.82 -3.00
CA CYS A 62 1.77 9.16 -1.99
C CYS A 62 2.14 8.53 -0.64
N THR A 63 2.24 9.36 0.40
CA THR A 63 2.57 8.93 1.77
C THR A 63 1.37 8.53 2.61
N THR A 64 0.18 8.43 1.99
CA THR A 64 -1.08 8.09 2.67
C THR A 64 -1.37 8.96 3.89
N CYS A 65 -1.04 10.25 3.83
CA CYS A 65 -1.25 11.21 4.94
C CYS A 65 -2.69 11.72 5.09
N TYR A 66 -3.62 11.27 4.23
CA TYR A 66 -5.05 11.62 4.21
C TYR A 66 -5.42 13.10 4.00
N THR A 67 -4.48 14.03 3.93
CA THR A 67 -4.79 15.48 3.81
C THR A 67 -5.66 15.81 2.59
N CYS A 68 -5.46 15.14 1.46
CA CYS A 68 -6.26 15.36 0.25
C CYS A 68 -7.71 14.84 0.38
N GLN A 69 -7.91 13.76 1.13
CA GLN A 69 -9.20 13.14 1.39
C GLN A 69 -10.04 14.03 2.29
N GLU A 70 -9.46 14.46 3.43
CA GLU A 70 -10.11 15.37 4.38
C GLU A 70 -10.53 16.72 3.78
N ARG A 71 -9.77 17.20 2.78
CA ARG A 71 -10.05 18.48 2.14
C ARG A 71 -10.89 18.36 0.87
N CYS A 72 -11.33 17.15 0.51
CA CYS A 72 -12.07 16.97 -0.71
C CYS A 72 -13.50 17.51 -0.55
N PRO A 73 -13.92 18.55 -1.31
CA PRO A 73 -15.27 19.12 -1.19
C PRO A 73 -16.37 18.20 -1.74
N ARG A 74 -15.97 17.06 -2.32
CA ARG A 74 -16.86 16.01 -2.84
C ARG A 74 -16.78 14.74 -2.00
N GLU A 75 -16.06 14.79 -0.87
CA GLU A 75 -15.92 13.69 0.08
C GLU A 75 -15.41 12.40 -0.57
N ILE A 76 -14.54 12.56 -1.59
CA ILE A 76 -13.98 11.41 -2.29
C ILE A 76 -12.93 10.77 -1.38
N PRO A 77 -12.98 9.44 -1.19
CA PRO A 77 -11.96 8.68 -0.49
C PRO A 77 -10.68 8.58 -1.34
N ILE A 78 -9.96 9.70 -1.50
CA ILE A 78 -8.84 9.84 -2.44
C ILE A 78 -7.67 8.94 -2.07
N THR A 79 -7.35 8.83 -0.77
CA THR A 79 -6.25 7.99 -0.30
C THR A 79 -6.55 6.53 -0.56
N ASP A 80 -7.80 6.12 -0.30
CA ASP A 80 -8.27 4.75 -0.51
C ASP A 80 -8.28 4.40 -2.00
N ALA A 81 -8.70 5.33 -2.87
CA ALA A 81 -8.59 5.17 -4.33
C ALA A 81 -7.14 4.99 -4.81
N ILE A 82 -6.16 5.69 -4.21
CA ILE A 82 -4.74 5.49 -4.52
C ILE A 82 -4.27 4.11 -4.06
N LEU A 83 -4.66 3.67 -2.86
CA LEU A 83 -4.32 2.34 -2.35
C LEU A 83 -4.90 1.23 -3.22
N GLU A 84 -6.14 1.39 -3.69
CA GLU A 84 -6.77 0.43 -4.59
C GLU A 84 -6.08 0.39 -5.97
N LEU A 85 -5.69 1.55 -6.50
CA LEU A 85 -4.85 1.60 -7.70
C LEU A 85 -3.49 0.90 -7.50
N ARG A 86 -2.86 1.03 -6.33
CA ARG A 86 -1.62 0.29 -6.00
C ARG A 86 -1.86 -1.22 -5.94
N ARG A 87 -2.97 -1.66 -5.35
CA ARG A 87 -3.36 -3.08 -5.34
C ARG A 87 -3.48 -3.64 -6.75
N LEU A 88 -4.12 -2.89 -7.65
CA LEU A 88 -4.23 -3.25 -9.07
C LEU A 88 -2.88 -3.21 -9.78
N ALA A 89 -2.04 -2.23 -9.48
CA ALA A 89 -0.67 -2.15 -10.00
C ALA A 89 0.15 -3.40 -9.64
N VAL A 90 0.12 -3.83 -8.37
CA VAL A 90 0.79 -5.07 -7.91
C VAL A 90 0.20 -6.31 -8.60
N LYS A 91 -1.13 -6.38 -8.75
CA LYS A 91 -1.79 -7.48 -9.50
C LYS A 91 -1.26 -7.59 -10.94
N GLU A 92 -0.99 -6.46 -11.59
CA GLU A 92 -0.41 -6.40 -12.94
C GLU A 92 1.13 -6.48 -12.97
N GLY A 93 1.80 -6.60 -11.82
CA GLY A 93 3.25 -6.80 -11.71
C GLY A 93 4.08 -5.53 -11.44
N PHE A 94 3.45 -4.36 -11.31
CA PHE A 94 4.12 -3.08 -11.04
C PHE A 94 4.39 -2.85 -9.55
N MET A 95 5.00 -3.83 -8.87
CA MET A 95 5.39 -3.74 -7.46
C MET A 95 6.86 -3.31 -7.33
N LEU A 96 7.14 -2.35 -6.45
CA LEU A 96 8.52 -1.92 -6.19
C LEU A 96 9.34 -3.03 -5.50
N PRO A 97 10.62 -3.22 -5.86
CA PRO A 97 11.46 -4.28 -5.29
C PRO A 97 11.57 -4.25 -3.76
N GLU A 98 11.65 -3.05 -3.17
CA GLU A 98 11.78 -2.87 -1.73
C GLU A 98 10.50 -3.27 -0.99
N HIS A 99 9.33 -3.03 -1.58
CA HIS A 99 8.05 -3.50 -1.02
C HIS A 99 7.95 -5.04 -1.11
N ARG A 100 8.52 -5.65 -2.15
CA ARG A 100 8.57 -7.10 -2.28
C ARG A 100 9.44 -7.72 -1.19
N LYS A 101 10.62 -7.16 -0.95
CA LYS A 101 11.51 -7.58 0.16
C LYS A 101 10.81 -7.48 1.52
N VAL A 102 10.07 -6.40 1.77
CA VAL A 102 9.28 -6.28 3.01
C VAL A 102 8.21 -7.37 3.11
N SER A 103 7.58 -7.73 1.99
CA SER A 103 6.59 -8.81 1.95
C SER A 103 7.23 -10.18 2.23
N GLU A 104 8.43 -10.43 1.71
CA GLU A 104 9.24 -11.63 2.00
C GLU A 104 9.56 -11.73 3.49
N MET A 105 10.00 -10.64 4.12
CA MET A 105 10.27 -10.59 5.56
C MET A 105 9.04 -10.97 6.39
N VAL A 106 7.85 -10.47 6.00
CA VAL A 106 6.59 -10.82 6.68
C VAL A 106 6.24 -12.30 6.51
N MET A 107 6.44 -12.87 5.32
CA MET A 107 6.20 -14.31 5.08
C MET A 107 7.17 -15.20 5.86
N GLU A 108 8.43 -14.79 5.94
CA GLU A 108 9.49 -15.56 6.59
C GLU A 108 9.42 -15.46 8.11
N PHE A 109 9.30 -14.25 8.65
CA PHE A 109 9.45 -13.97 10.09
C PHE A 109 8.16 -13.49 10.79
N GLY A 110 7.06 -13.30 10.05
CA GLY A 110 5.84 -12.69 10.56
C GLY A 110 5.95 -11.19 10.83
N HIS A 111 7.07 -10.56 10.44
CA HIS A 111 7.37 -9.16 10.72
C HIS A 111 8.10 -8.52 9.53
N SER A 112 7.81 -7.24 9.26
CA SER A 112 8.54 -6.47 8.23
C SER A 112 9.98 -6.14 8.65
N VAL A 113 10.24 -6.11 9.97
CA VAL A 113 11.56 -5.91 10.57
C VAL A 113 11.73 -6.99 11.63
N PRO A 114 12.37 -8.12 11.29
CA PRO A 114 12.56 -9.21 12.24
C PRO A 114 13.55 -8.83 13.34
N LEU A 115 13.37 -9.43 14.52
CA LEU A 115 14.29 -9.29 15.64
C LEU A 115 15.68 -9.89 15.32
N ASP A 116 16.72 -9.07 15.39
CA ASP A 116 18.11 -9.48 15.30
C ASP A 116 18.77 -9.65 16.68
N GLU A 117 19.98 -10.23 16.71
CA GLU A 117 20.72 -10.47 17.96
C GLU A 117 21.13 -9.17 18.66
N GLU A 118 21.38 -8.09 17.91
CA GLU A 118 21.71 -6.79 18.49
C GLU A 118 20.52 -6.23 19.27
N THR A 119 19.31 -6.33 18.71
CA THR A 119 18.07 -5.88 19.35
C THR A 119 17.73 -6.74 20.56
N LYS A 120 17.96 -8.06 20.52
CA LYS A 120 17.80 -8.93 21.70
C LYS A 120 18.70 -8.50 22.85
N LYS A 121 19.99 -8.29 22.56
CA LYS A 121 20.96 -7.83 23.56
C LYS A 121 20.56 -6.47 24.14
N LYS A 122 20.15 -5.53 23.29
CA LYS A 122 19.70 -4.20 23.73
C LYS A 122 18.46 -4.29 24.63
N ARG A 123 17.56 -5.24 24.38
CA ARG A 123 16.39 -5.48 25.24
C ARG A 123 16.80 -6.01 26.61
N GLU A 124 17.74 -6.95 26.67
CA GLU A 124 18.30 -7.45 27.94
C GLU A 124 18.99 -6.34 28.74
N GLU A 125 19.78 -5.49 28.08
CA GLU A 125 20.44 -4.32 28.69
C GLU A 125 19.42 -3.32 29.29
N LEU A 126 18.22 -3.24 28.70
CA LEU A 126 17.10 -2.44 29.19
C LEU A 126 16.23 -3.19 30.22
N GLY A 127 16.58 -4.42 30.61
CA GLY A 127 15.81 -5.24 31.54
C GLY A 127 14.50 -5.78 30.98
N LEU A 128 14.38 -5.85 29.65
CA LEU A 128 13.22 -6.41 28.94
C LEU A 128 13.49 -7.86 28.54
N ASP A 129 12.42 -8.64 28.33
CA ASP A 129 12.54 -9.98 27.73
C ASP A 129 13.24 -9.85 26.36
N PRO A 130 14.37 -10.54 26.11
CA PRO A 130 15.08 -10.51 24.83
C PRO A 130 14.16 -10.78 23.65
N ILE A 131 13.15 -11.65 23.80
CA ILE A 131 12.15 -11.93 22.76
C ILE A 131 10.79 -11.41 23.22
N PRO A 132 10.24 -10.35 22.60
CA PRO A 132 8.94 -9.80 22.97
C PRO A 132 7.80 -10.78 22.67
N GLU A 133 6.64 -10.56 23.29
CA GLU A 133 5.39 -11.33 23.09
C GLU A 133 4.78 -11.08 21.70
N THR A 134 5.47 -11.53 20.64
CA THR A 134 5.06 -11.38 19.24
C THR A 134 5.10 -12.72 18.51
N VAL A 135 4.72 -12.73 17.23
CA VAL A 135 4.75 -13.90 16.36
C VAL A 135 6.12 -14.61 16.33
N GLN A 136 7.23 -13.90 16.60
CA GLN A 136 8.56 -14.52 16.64
C GLN A 136 8.83 -15.35 17.91
N LYS A 137 8.07 -15.14 18.99
CA LYS A 137 8.16 -15.94 20.22
C LYS A 137 7.39 -17.26 20.13
N TYR A 138 6.33 -17.28 19.31
CA TYR A 138 5.35 -18.37 19.23
C TYR A 138 5.35 -19.00 17.82
N PRO A 139 6.04 -20.13 17.60
CA PRO A 139 6.12 -20.78 16.29
C PRO A 139 4.76 -21.14 15.68
N GLU A 140 3.78 -21.51 16.51
CA GLU A 140 2.41 -21.79 16.11
C GLU A 140 1.72 -20.56 15.51
N ALA A 141 1.92 -19.37 16.09
CA ALA A 141 1.37 -18.12 15.58
C ALA A 141 1.98 -17.77 14.21
N LEU A 142 3.28 -18.04 14.01
CA LEU A 142 3.92 -17.85 12.70
C LEU A 142 3.32 -18.76 11.64
N GLN A 143 2.99 -20.01 12.01
CA GLN A 143 2.34 -20.95 11.11
C GLN A 143 0.92 -20.51 10.74
N GLU A 144 0.17 -19.93 11.67
CA GLU A 144 -1.14 -19.33 11.40
C GLU A 144 -1.04 -18.16 10.43
N VAL A 145 -0.09 -17.24 10.65
CA VAL A 145 0.17 -16.11 9.74
C VAL A 145 0.46 -16.60 8.34
N ARG A 146 1.38 -17.58 8.18
CA ARG A 146 1.71 -18.17 6.88
C ARG A 146 0.51 -18.83 6.21
N THR A 147 -0.35 -19.49 6.99
CA THR A 147 -1.57 -20.10 6.48
C THR A 147 -2.53 -19.04 5.92
N LEU A 148 -2.74 -17.95 6.66
CA LEU A 148 -3.59 -16.83 6.20
C LEU A 148 -3.03 -16.16 4.93
N LEU A 149 -1.72 -15.90 4.89
CA LEU A 149 -1.08 -15.31 3.70
C LEU A 149 -1.28 -16.20 2.46
N LYS A 150 -1.15 -17.52 2.60
CA LYS A 150 -1.37 -18.49 1.52
C LYS A 150 -2.83 -18.56 1.08
N VAL A 151 -3.78 -18.58 2.02
CA VAL A 151 -5.23 -18.58 1.70
C VAL A 151 -5.63 -17.30 0.97
N CYS A 152 -5.03 -16.16 1.34
CA CYS A 152 -5.21 -14.88 0.66
C CYS A 152 -4.42 -14.76 -0.66
N LYS A 153 -3.64 -15.78 -1.03
CA LYS A 153 -2.75 -15.78 -2.22
C LYS A 153 -1.77 -14.61 -2.23
N PHE A 154 -1.33 -14.18 -1.05
CA PHE A 154 -0.41 -13.07 -0.91
C PHE A 154 0.97 -13.41 -1.47
N ASP A 155 1.41 -14.66 -1.27
CA ASP A 155 2.61 -15.24 -1.86
C ASP A 155 2.60 -15.19 -3.40
N GLU A 156 1.47 -15.54 -4.03
CA GLU A 156 1.29 -15.42 -5.48
C GLU A 156 1.28 -13.96 -5.94
N LEU A 157 0.66 -13.07 -5.15
CA LEU A 157 0.53 -11.65 -5.47
C LEU A 157 1.89 -10.93 -5.45
N THR A 158 2.73 -11.27 -4.47
CA THR A 158 4.06 -10.67 -4.27
C THR A 158 5.20 -11.49 -4.86
N ALA A 159 4.92 -12.50 -5.70
CA ALA A 159 5.94 -13.19 -6.48
C ALA A 159 6.48 -12.29 -7.60
N GLU A 160 7.77 -12.40 -7.91
CA GLU A 160 8.38 -11.71 -9.06
C GLU A 160 7.72 -12.21 -10.36
N LYS A 161 7.34 -11.27 -11.23
CA LYS A 161 6.60 -11.51 -12.48
C LYS A 161 7.39 -11.02 -13.67
#